data_AF-A0ABC9P0Z9-F1
#
_entry.id   AF-A0ABC9P0Z9-F1
#
_cell.length_a   1.000
_cell.length_b   1.000
_cell.length_c   1.000
_cell.angle_alpha   90.00
_cell.angle_beta   90.00
_cell.angle_gamma   90.00
#
_symmetry.space_group_name_H-M   'P 1'
#
loop_
_entity.id
_entity.type
_entity.pdbx_description
1 polymer ?
#
loop_
_entity_poly.entity_id
_entity_poly.type
_entity_poly.pdbx_seq_one_letter_code
_entity_poly.pdbx_strand_id
1 'polypeptide(L)'
;MATDMVLDFYESINFELIDIDGYDTLFTELLEDGTYATVSDDDGYILEDLETPIVFNVYDDNDSFQWSVTLDDSYQLKDLLDGAESTDAFLVTLQKLRQEHIEQYQ
;
A
#
# COMPACT_ATOMS: atom_id res chain seq x y z
N MET A 1 20.70 -3.62 4.59
CA MET A 1 21.13 -3.00 3.32
C MET A 1 19.99 -2.93 2.31
N ALA A 2 19.34 -4.04 1.92
CA ALA A 2 18.16 -3.99 1.05
C ALA A 2 16.93 -3.45 1.78
N THR A 3 16.67 -3.95 3.00
CA THR A 3 15.57 -3.47 3.86
C THR A 3 15.68 -1.98 4.19
N ASP A 4 16.87 -1.47 4.47
CA ASP A 4 17.06 -0.03 4.75
C ASP A 4 16.65 0.85 3.54
N MET A 5 16.92 0.40 2.30
CA MET A 5 16.53 1.12 1.10
C MET A 5 15.02 1.11 0.88
N VAL A 6 14.37 -0.03 1.18
CA VAL A 6 12.92 -0.16 1.13
C VAL A 6 12.28 0.79 2.15
N LEU A 7 12.76 0.77 3.39
CA LEU A 7 12.27 1.65 4.44
C LEU A 7 12.46 3.13 4.09
N ASP A 8 13.65 3.54 3.66
CA ASP A 8 13.92 4.92 3.22
C ASP A 8 12.97 5.36 2.09
N PHE A 9 12.64 4.46 1.16
CA PHE A 9 11.70 4.73 0.07
C PHE A 9 10.28 4.94 0.61
N TYR A 10 9.80 4.03 1.46
CA TYR A 10 8.44 4.09 2.01
C TYR A 10 8.27 5.30 2.96
N GLU A 11 9.27 5.62 3.78
CA GLU A 11 9.30 6.85 4.58
C GLU A 11 9.16 8.10 3.71
N SER A 12 9.77 8.12 2.52
CA SER A 12 9.67 9.25 1.58
C SER A 12 8.26 9.50 1.04
N ILE A 13 7.40 8.47 1.04
CA ILE A 13 5.99 8.53 0.62
C ILE A 13 5.03 8.42 1.82
N ASN A 14 5.48 8.81 3.02
CA ASN A 14 4.68 8.91 4.24
C ASN A 14 4.17 7.56 4.77
N PHE A 15 4.93 6.49 4.54
CA PHE A 15 4.75 5.22 5.24
C PHE A 15 5.71 5.11 6.41
N GLU A 16 5.27 4.44 7.45
CA GLU A 16 6.05 4.16 8.64
C GLU A 16 6.08 2.65 8.88
N LEU A 17 7.20 2.17 9.41
CA LEU A 17 7.28 0.79 9.88
C LEU A 17 6.73 0.70 11.30
N ILE A 18 5.69 -0.10 11.48
CA ILE A 18 5.07 -0.35 12.78
C ILE A 18 5.07 -1.85 13.12
N ASP A 19 5.06 -2.16 14.42
CA ASP A 19 4.85 -3.52 14.92
C ASP A 19 3.35 -3.75 15.12
N ILE A 20 2.77 -4.64 14.32
CA ILE A 20 1.40 -5.14 14.50
C ILE A 20 1.51 -6.62 14.89
N ASP A 21 1.05 -6.97 16.10
CA ASP A 21 1.04 -8.34 16.61
C ASP A 21 2.40 -9.07 16.52
N GLY A 22 3.51 -8.33 16.65
CA GLY A 22 4.87 -8.87 16.55
C GLY A 22 5.41 -8.98 15.12
N TYR A 23 4.74 -8.39 14.14
CA TYR A 23 5.15 -8.34 12.74
C TYR A 23 5.39 -6.90 12.28
N ASP A 24 6.58 -6.69 11.73
CA ASP A 24 6.98 -5.47 11.05
C ASP A 24 6.10 -5.25 9.80
N THR A 25 5.30 -4.18 9.83
CA THR A 25 4.32 -3.85 8.78
C THR A 25 4.49 -2.41 8.32
N LEU A 26 4.55 -2.20 7.01
CA LEU A 26 4.52 -0.85 6.42
C LEU A 26 3.10 -0.30 6.51
N PHE A 27 2.95 0.85 7.15
CA PHE A 27 1.68 1.46 7.49
C PHE A 27 1.62 2.93 7.03
N THR A 28 0.45 3.38 6.60
CA THR A 28 0.17 4.81 6.41
C THR A 28 -1.27 5.13 6.78
N GLU A 29 -1.49 6.25 7.44
CA GLU A 29 -2.83 6.80 7.67
C GLU A 29 -3.29 7.51 6.39
N LEU A 30 -4.46 7.13 5.87
CA LEU A 30 -4.97 7.66 4.61
C LEU A 30 -5.89 8.86 4.82
N LEU A 31 -6.80 8.77 5.79
CA LEU A 31 -7.87 9.75 6.01
C LEU A 31 -7.99 10.08 7.50
N GLU A 32 -8.47 11.29 7.82
CA GLU A 32 -8.67 11.77 9.19
C GLU A 32 -9.70 10.97 10.00
N ASP A 33 -10.46 10.10 9.35
CA ASP A 33 -11.45 9.22 10.00
C ASP A 33 -10.83 7.96 10.62
N GLY A 34 -9.51 7.76 10.47
CA GLY A 34 -8.79 6.58 10.95
C GLY A 34 -8.63 5.49 9.91
N THR A 35 -9.10 5.69 8.67
CA THR A 35 -8.80 4.77 7.55
C THR A 35 -7.30 4.74 7.28
N TYR A 36 -6.74 3.54 7.22
CA TYR A 36 -5.30 3.33 7.00
C TYR A 36 -5.04 2.28 5.94
N ALA A 37 -3.81 2.24 5.47
CA ALA A 37 -3.33 1.21 4.57
C ALA A 37 -2.07 0.54 5.09
N THR A 38 -1.92 -0.73 4.70
CA THR A 38 -0.67 -1.47 4.86
C THR A 38 -0.14 -1.94 3.52
N VAL A 39 1.18 -2.08 3.44
CA VAL A 39 1.85 -2.63 2.26
C VAL A 39 2.65 -3.87 2.66
N SER A 40 2.45 -4.93 1.90
CA SER A 40 3.16 -6.20 2.04
C SER A 40 3.49 -6.81 0.69
N ASP A 41 4.27 -7.89 0.66
CA ASP A 41 4.31 -8.80 -0.48
C ASP A 41 3.04 -9.67 -0.57
N ASP A 42 3.01 -10.60 -1.54
CA ASP A 42 1.92 -11.57 -1.77
C ASP A 42 1.72 -12.54 -0.59
N ASP A 43 2.79 -12.83 0.16
CA ASP A 43 2.77 -13.73 1.32
C ASP A 43 2.42 -12.99 2.64
N GLY A 44 2.28 -11.66 2.61
CA GLY A 44 1.96 -10.82 3.75
C GLY A 44 3.16 -10.37 4.58
N TYR A 45 4.39 -10.52 4.05
CA TYR A 45 5.62 -10.08 4.69
C TYR A 45 6.04 -8.68 4.22
N ILE A 46 7.01 -8.10 4.94
CA ILE A 46 7.67 -6.87 4.51
C ILE A 46 8.48 -7.11 3.24
N LEU A 47 8.47 -6.12 2.36
CA LEU A 47 9.18 -6.15 1.10
C LEU A 47 10.69 -6.22 1.30
N GLU A 48 11.35 -7.14 0.58
CA GLU A 48 12.81 -7.23 0.55
C GLU A 48 13.43 -6.30 -0.50
N ASP A 49 12.67 -5.94 -1.54
CA ASP A 49 13.07 -5.04 -2.62
C ASP A 49 11.90 -4.20 -3.16
N LEU A 50 12.20 -3.23 -4.02
CA LEU A 50 11.23 -2.26 -4.57
C LEU A 50 10.67 -2.67 -5.94
N GLU A 51 11.21 -3.72 -6.56
CA GLU A 51 10.88 -4.18 -7.91
C GLU A 51 9.89 -5.36 -7.90
N THR A 52 9.63 -5.94 -6.71
CA THR A 52 8.64 -6.98 -6.53
C THR A 52 7.21 -6.44 -6.47
N PRO A 53 6.22 -7.21 -6.97
CA PRO A 53 4.81 -6.90 -6.78
C PRO A 53 4.46 -6.71 -5.31
N ILE A 54 3.61 -5.72 -5.05
CA ILE A 54 3.19 -5.35 -3.70
C ILE A 54 1.68 -5.48 -3.59
N VAL A 55 1.22 -5.80 -2.38
CA VAL A 55 -0.20 -5.79 -2.03
C VAL A 55 -0.46 -4.59 -1.15
N PHE A 56 -1.29 -3.67 -1.65
CA PHE A 56 -1.78 -2.52 -0.91
C PHE A 56 -3.13 -2.88 -0.28
N ASN A 57 -3.18 -2.94 1.04
CA ASN A 57 -4.38 -3.31 1.81
C ASN A 57 -4.96 -2.08 2.49
N VAL A 58 -6.28 -1.93 2.48
CA VAL A 58 -7.00 -0.82 3.13
C VAL A 58 -7.92 -1.34 4.23
N TYR A 59 -7.84 -0.67 5.38
CA TYR A 59 -8.60 -0.96 6.59
C TYR A 59 -9.33 0.29 7.07
N ASP A 60 -10.47 0.10 7.73
CA ASP A 60 -11.17 1.18 8.43
C ASP A 60 -10.65 1.38 9.86
N ASP A 61 -11.20 2.36 10.57
CA ASP A 61 -10.90 2.71 11.95
C ASP A 61 -11.19 1.59 12.97
N ASN A 62 -11.90 0.53 12.56
CA ASN A 62 -12.24 -0.63 13.38
C ASN A 62 -11.37 -1.85 13.07
N ASP A 63 -10.22 -1.65 12.42
CA ASP A 63 -9.30 -2.70 11.97
C ASP A 63 -9.96 -3.71 11.02
N SER A 64 -11.07 -3.32 10.38
CA SER A 64 -11.76 -4.19 9.44
C SER A 64 -11.20 -4.01 8.04
N PHE A 65 -10.75 -5.11 7.44
CA PHE A 65 -10.34 -5.15 6.05
C PHE A 65 -11.47 -4.67 5.13
N GLN A 66 -11.15 -3.72 4.25
CA GLN A 66 -12.09 -3.18 3.27
C GLN A 66 -11.81 -3.78 1.89
N TRP A 67 -10.57 -3.63 1.41
CA TRP A 67 -10.15 -4.12 0.10
C TRP A 67 -8.63 -4.10 -0.04
N SER A 68 -8.13 -4.81 -1.05
CA SER A 68 -6.74 -4.74 -1.47
C SER A 68 -6.61 -4.63 -2.98
N VAL A 69 -5.44 -4.19 -3.42
CA VAL A 69 -5.03 -4.18 -4.83
C VAL A 69 -3.56 -4.58 -4.93
N THR A 70 -3.25 -5.43 -5.90
CA THR A 70 -1.88 -5.78 -6.24
C THR A 70 -1.36 -4.78 -7.26
N LEU A 71 -0.19 -4.21 -6.96
CA LEU A 71 0.56 -3.33 -7.84
C LEU A 71 1.81 -4.06 -8.34
N ASP A 72 2.31 -3.65 -9.50
CA ASP A 72 3.45 -4.30 -10.17
C ASP A 72 4.75 -4.15 -9.36
N ASP A 73 4.95 -3.00 -8.73
CA ASP A 73 6.12 -2.68 -7.91
C ASP A 73 5.87 -1.46 -6.99
N SER A 74 6.84 -1.16 -6.11
CA SER A 74 6.77 -0.01 -5.19
C SER A 74 6.81 1.33 -5.91
N TYR A 75 7.42 1.40 -7.10
CA TYR A 75 7.50 2.64 -7.88
C TYR A 75 6.15 3.02 -8.49
N GLN A 76 5.35 2.03 -8.91
CA GLN A 76 3.97 2.26 -9.38
C GLN A 76 3.12 2.90 -8.27
N LEU A 77 3.25 2.43 -7.03
CA LEU A 77 2.56 3.05 -5.89
C LEU A 77 2.96 4.52 -5.71
N LYS A 78 4.26 4.80 -5.75
CA LYS A 78 4.79 6.16 -5.61
C LYS A 78 4.31 7.07 -6.76
N ASP A 79 4.34 6.59 -8.00
CA ASP A 79 3.86 7.37 -9.15
C ASP A 79 2.36 7.68 -9.06
N LEU A 80 1.56 6.74 -8.54
CA LEU A 80 0.13 6.94 -8.30
C LEU A 80 -0.12 7.95 -7.17
N LEU A 81 0.69 7.92 -6.10
CA LEU A 81 0.63 8.91 -5.00
C LEU A 81 1.03 10.30 -5.48
N ASP A 82 2.17 10.43 -6.17
CA ASP A 82 2.68 11.71 -6.67
C ASP A 82 1.78 12.32 -7.75
N GLY A 83 1.10 11.47 -8.53
CA GLY A 83 0.17 11.88 -9.58
C GLY A 83 -1.22 12.27 -9.07
N ALA A 84 -1.55 11.94 -7.81
CA ALA A 84 -2.86 12.22 -7.24
C ALA A 84 -2.92 13.64 -6.65
N GLU A 85 -4.03 14.35 -6.89
CA GLU A 85 -4.25 15.68 -6.31
C GLU A 85 -4.61 15.62 -4.81
N SER A 86 -5.05 14.46 -4.32
CA SER A 86 -5.41 14.21 -2.92
C SER A 86 -5.46 12.70 -2.63
N THR A 87 -5.48 12.31 -1.35
CA THR A 87 -5.63 10.90 -0.95
C THR A 87 -6.93 10.27 -1.48
N ASP A 88 -8.05 11.00 -1.47
CA ASP A 88 -9.29 10.52 -2.10
C ASP A 88 -9.11 10.20 -3.59
N ALA A 89 -8.44 11.06 -4.35
CA ALA A 89 -8.19 10.85 -5.77
C ALA A 89 -7.28 9.64 -6.01
N PHE A 90 -6.28 9.45 -5.13
CA PHE A 90 -5.43 8.27 -5.12
C PHE A 90 -6.23 6.98 -4.88
N LEU A 91 -7.08 6.94 -3.84
CA LEU A 91 -7.90 5.77 -3.52
C LEU A 91 -8.89 5.44 -4.63
N VAL A 92 -9.52 6.44 -5.24
CA VAL A 92 -10.41 6.23 -6.40
C VAL A 92 -9.64 5.63 -7.59
N THR A 93 -8.38 6.02 -7.79
CA THR A 93 -7.53 5.49 -8.86
C THR A 93 -7.17 4.02 -8.59
N LEU A 94 -6.78 3.68 -7.36
CA LEU A 94 -6.52 2.30 -6.96
C LEU A 94 -7.76 1.40 -7.09
N GLN A 95 -8.94 1.90 -6.71
CA GLN A 95 -10.19 1.15 -6.86
C GLN A 95 -10.54 0.87 -8.33
N LYS A 96 -10.22 1.79 -9.25
CA LYS A 96 -10.36 1.54 -10.70
C LYS A 96 -9.40 0.47 -11.19
N LEU A 97 -8.12 0.55 -10.81
CA LEU A 97 -7.13 -0.49 -11.15
C LEU A 97 -7.58 -1.87 -10.68
N ARG A 98 -8.09 -1.96 -9.45
CA ARG A 98 -8.69 -3.19 -8.93
C ARG A 98 -9.83 -3.70 -9.81
N GLN A 99 -10.73 -2.82 -10.26
CA GLN A 99 -11.85 -3.22 -11.12
C GLN A 99 -11.37 -3.70 -12.49
N GLU A 100 -10.39 -3.02 -13.10
CA GLU A 100 -9.78 -3.41 -14.37
C GLU A 100 -9.07 -4.77 -14.26
N HIS A 101 -8.39 -5.03 -13.14
CA HIS A 101 -7.77 -6.34 -12.88
C HIS A 101 -8.82 -7.45 -12.70
N ILE A 102 -9.96 -7.18 -12.06
CA ILE A 102 -11.06 -8.16 -11.95
C ILE A 102 -11.67 -8.50 -13.32
N GLU A 103 -11.82 -7.51 -14.20
CA GLU A 103 -12.39 -7.70 -15.53
C GLU A 103 -11.49 -8.51 -16.48
N GLN A 104 -10.17 -8.50 -16.26
CA GLN A 104 -9.23 -9.30 -17.07
C GLN A 104 -9.27 -10.81 -16.75
N TYR A 105 -9.87 -11.21 -15.62
CA TYR A 105 -9.99 -12.63 -15.22
C TYR A 105 -11.41 -13.20 -15.34
N GLN A 106 -12.34 -12.53 -16.05
CA GLN A 106 -13.66 -13.08 -16.43
C GLN A 106 -13.70 -13.54 -17.90
#